data_AF-A0AAW2CUN1-F1
#
_entry.id   AF-A0AAW2CUN1-F1
#
_cell.length_a   1.000
_cell.length_b   1.000
_cell.length_c   1.000
_cell.angle_alpha   90.00
_cell.angle_beta   90.00
_cell.angle_gamma   90.00
#
_symmetry.space_group_name_H-M   'P 1'
#
loop_
_entity.id
_entity.type
_entity.pdbx_description
1 polymer ?
#
loop_
_entity_poly.entity_id
_entity_poly.type
_entity_poly.pdbx_seq_one_letter_code
_entity_poly.pdbx_strand_id
1 'polypeptide(L)'
;MADADSDQDSVMADSDSDEYDSDVELEIAITYVQFCIEYVQKYYMKRPMCTSILSGNSYVHEVLEGNPQMCYDIFRMDKIIFRHLCNELKRL
;
A
#
# COMPACT_ATOMS: atom_id res chain seq x y z
N MET A 1 69.63 11.76 -44.00
CA MET A 1 68.89 11.07 -42.92
C MET A 1 67.43 11.13 -43.30
N ALA A 2 66.95 10.08 -43.97
CA ALA A 2 65.54 9.67 -43.94
C ALA A 2 65.36 8.91 -42.59
N ASP A 3 64.20 8.87 -41.93
CA ASP A 3 62.88 8.56 -42.46
C ASP A 3 61.78 9.35 -41.76
N ALA A 4 60.72 9.62 -42.52
CA ALA A 4 59.44 10.14 -42.07
C ALA A 4 58.45 8.98 -41.83
N ASP A 5 57.39 9.32 -41.10
CA ASP A 5 56.08 8.67 -41.06
C ASP A 5 55.95 7.35 -40.27
N SER A 6 55.42 7.50 -39.06
CA SER A 6 54.70 6.42 -38.37
C SER A 6 53.32 6.96 -38.01
N ASP A 7 52.39 6.82 -38.95
CA ASP A 7 50.96 7.04 -38.76
C ASP A 7 50.44 6.09 -37.68
N GLN A 8 50.27 6.61 -36.47
CA GLN A 8 49.61 5.87 -35.40
C GLN A 8 48.12 6.14 -35.52
N ASP A 9 47.45 5.26 -36.27
CA ASP A 9 45.99 5.18 -36.38
C ASP A 9 45.43 4.83 -34.99
N SER A 10 45.13 5.86 -34.21
CA SER A 10 44.46 5.71 -32.93
C SER A 10 43.01 5.37 -33.21
N VAL A 11 42.72 4.07 -33.29
CA VAL A 11 41.37 3.52 -33.23
C VAL A 11 40.62 4.24 -32.12
N MET A 12 39.63 5.04 -32.51
CA MET A 12 38.67 5.64 -31.61
C MET A 12 37.96 4.49 -30.91
N ALA A 13 38.30 4.23 -29.66
CA ALA A 13 37.45 3.44 -28.80
C ALA A 13 36.21 4.30 -28.56
N ASP A 14 35.14 4.03 -29.29
CA ASP A 14 33.79 4.40 -28.88
C ASP A 14 33.53 3.64 -27.57
N SER A 15 33.99 4.23 -26.47
CA SER A 15 33.43 3.93 -25.16
C SER A 15 32.04 4.57 -25.16
N ASP A 16 31.06 3.82 -25.66
CA ASP A 16 29.67 3.94 -25.21
C ASP A 16 29.64 3.51 -23.73
N SER A 17 30.22 4.39 -22.91
CA SER A 17 30.05 4.40 -21.48
C SER A 17 28.63 4.88 -21.27
N ASP A 18 27.68 3.94 -21.29
CA ASP A 18 26.37 4.16 -20.71
C ASP A 18 26.58 4.41 -19.20
N GLU A 19 26.97 5.64 -18.86
CA GLU A 19 26.97 6.16 -17.49
C GLU A 19 25.50 6.36 -17.14
N TYR A 20 24.79 5.25 -16.94
CA TYR A 20 23.50 5.27 -16.30
C TYR A 20 23.71 5.95 -14.96
N ASP A 21 23.02 7.06 -14.75
CA ASP A 21 23.05 7.80 -13.49
C ASP A 21 22.54 6.85 -12.39
N SER A 22 23.49 6.25 -11.67
CA SER A 22 23.21 5.28 -10.61
C SER A 22 22.26 5.86 -9.55
N ASP A 23 22.20 7.19 -9.43
CA ASP A 23 21.29 7.87 -8.52
C ASP A 23 19.84 7.79 -9.02
N VAL A 24 19.62 7.88 -10.34
CA VAL A 24 18.29 7.72 -10.96
C VAL A 24 17.80 6.28 -10.83
N GLU A 25 18.66 5.29 -11.06
CA GLU A 25 18.30 3.88 -10.85
C GLU A 25 17.96 3.58 -9.39
N LEU A 26 18.73 4.15 -8.47
CA LEU A 26 18.47 4.04 -7.04
C LEU A 26 17.13 4.69 -6.65
N GLU A 27 16.81 5.87 -7.18
CA GLU A 27 15.55 6.55 -6.94
C GLU A 27 14.35 5.74 -7.46
N ILE A 28 14.47 5.15 -8.65
CA ILE A 28 13.46 4.25 -9.23
C ILE A 28 13.26 3.02 -8.34
N ALA A 29 14.36 2.40 -7.88
CA ALA A 29 14.30 1.23 -7.01
C ALA A 29 13.64 1.55 -5.66
N ILE A 30 14.00 2.69 -5.04
CA ILE A 30 13.39 3.16 -3.78
C ILE A 30 11.89 3.37 -3.96
N THR A 31 11.49 4.06 -5.03
CA THR A 31 10.08 4.33 -5.34
C THR A 31 9.30 3.04 -5.53
N TYR A 32 9.86 2.08 -6.27
CA TYR A 32 9.24 0.78 -6.50
C TYR A 32 9.06 -0.01 -5.20
N VAL A 33 10.07 -0.01 -4.32
CA VAL A 33 9.98 -0.67 -3.02
C VAL A 33 8.92 -0.02 -2.13
N GLN A 34 8.82 1.32 -2.12
CA GLN A 34 7.77 2.03 -1.39
C GLN A 34 6.37 1.62 -1.86
N PHE A 35 6.13 1.56 -3.18
CA PHE A 35 4.87 1.08 -3.73
C PHE A 35 4.56 -0.36 -3.30
N CYS A 36 5.56 -1.24 -3.32
CA CYS A 36 5.39 -2.62 -2.86
C CYS A 36 5.00 -2.68 -1.38
N ILE A 37 5.64 -1.89 -0.52
CA ILE A 37 5.32 -1.80 0.90
C ILE A 37 3.89 -1.31 1.10
N GLU A 38 3.49 -0.22 0.45
CA GLU A 38 2.13 0.32 0.55
C GLU A 38 1.08 -0.69 0.09
N TYR A 39 1.36 -1.40 -1.00
CA TYR A 39 0.47 -2.44 -1.52
C TYR A 39 0.31 -3.59 -0.53
N VAL A 40 1.42 -4.10 0.03
CA VAL A 40 1.39 -5.16 1.05
C VAL A 40 0.65 -4.70 2.30
N GLN A 41 0.92 -3.49 2.78
CA GLN A 41 0.24 -2.94 3.95
C GLN A 41 -1.26 -2.80 3.74
N LYS A 42 -1.67 -2.31 2.57
CA LYS A 42 -3.09 -2.08 2.25
C LYS A 42 -3.87 -3.38 2.03
N TYR A 43 -3.28 -4.35 1.33
CA TYR A 43 -4.04 -5.51 0.83
C TYR A 43 -3.75 -6.81 1.58
N TYR A 44 -2.56 -6.99 2.14
CA TYR A 44 -2.15 -8.23 2.80
C TYR A 44 -2.13 -8.11 4.32
N MET A 45 -1.69 -6.98 4.86
CA MET A 45 -1.65 -6.74 6.32
C MET A 45 -3.02 -6.31 6.87
N LYS A 46 -4.07 -7.08 6.54
CA LYS A 46 -5.41 -6.85 7.07
C LYS A 46 -5.45 -7.18 8.56
N ARG A 47 -6.09 -6.31 9.34
CA ARG A 47 -6.40 -6.65 10.74
C ARG A 47 -7.54 -7.68 10.77
N PRO A 48 -7.40 -8.76 11.54
CA PRO A 48 -8.51 -9.70 11.76
C PRO A 48 -9.72 -8.94 12.31
N MET A 49 -10.87 -9.09 11.66
CA MET A 49 -12.16 -8.65 12.18
C MET A 49 -12.96 -9.85 12.65
N CYS A 50 -13.89 -9.63 13.59
CA CYS A 50 -14.75 -10.67 14.15
C CYS A 50 -13.97 -11.80 14.85
N THR A 51 -13.01 -11.45 15.69
CA THR A 51 -12.21 -12.42 16.47
C THR A 51 -12.92 -12.97 17.70
N SER A 52 -14.13 -12.49 18.00
CA SER A 52 -14.89 -12.95 19.15
C SER A 52 -15.37 -14.39 18.95
N ILE A 53 -15.16 -15.22 19.96
CA ILE A 53 -15.73 -16.58 20.03
C ILE A 53 -17.19 -16.56 20.49
N LEU A 54 -17.68 -15.41 20.96
CA LEU A 54 -19.01 -15.27 21.52
C LEU A 54 -20.06 -15.12 20.41
N SER A 55 -21.30 -15.46 20.74
CA SER A 55 -22.45 -15.26 19.86
C SER A 55 -23.68 -14.82 20.67
N GLY A 56 -24.74 -14.40 19.98
CA GLY A 56 -26.01 -14.02 20.59
C GLY A 56 -25.86 -12.88 21.61
N ASN A 57 -26.53 -13.01 22.76
CA ASN A 57 -26.54 -11.98 23.80
C ASN A 57 -25.14 -11.66 24.36
N SER A 58 -24.30 -12.68 24.55
CA SER A 58 -22.94 -12.49 25.08
C SER A 58 -22.06 -11.68 24.12
N TYR A 59 -22.21 -11.91 22.81
CA TYR A 59 -21.52 -11.10 21.81
C TYR A 59 -22.03 -9.66 21.77
N VAL A 60 -23.36 -9.46 21.82
CA VAL A 60 -23.95 -8.12 21.84
C VAL A 60 -23.43 -7.33 23.04
N HIS A 61 -23.34 -7.95 24.22
CA HIS A 61 -22.81 -7.28 25.41
C HIS A 61 -21.32 -6.94 25.27
N GLU A 62 -20.50 -7.84 24.72
CA GLU A 62 -19.09 -7.57 24.43
C GLU A 62 -18.92 -6.38 23.46
N VAL A 63 -19.72 -6.32 22.41
CA VAL A 63 -19.66 -5.22 21.43
C VAL A 63 -20.04 -3.89 22.09
N LEU A 64 -21.07 -3.87 22.94
CA LEU A 64 -21.54 -2.64 23.58
C LEU A 64 -20.59 -2.13 24.67
N GLU A 65 -20.00 -3.02 25.47
CA GLU A 65 -19.21 -2.64 26.66
C GLU A 65 -17.68 -2.73 26.47
N GLY A 66 -17.22 -3.52 25.50
CA GLY A 66 -15.79 -3.84 25.36
C GLY A 66 -14.98 -2.75 24.67
N ASN A 67 -15.34 -2.40 23.43
CA ASN A 67 -14.61 -1.42 22.62
C ASN A 67 -15.59 -0.48 21.89
N PRO A 68 -15.70 0.80 22.31
CA PRO A 68 -16.61 1.77 21.69
C PRO A 68 -16.41 1.95 20.18
N GLN A 69 -15.17 1.84 19.69
CA GLN A 69 -14.89 1.95 18.25
C GLN A 69 -15.44 0.75 17.48
N MET A 70 -15.33 -0.45 18.04
CA MET A 70 -15.85 -1.68 17.42
C MET A 70 -17.38 -1.65 17.33
N CYS A 71 -18.05 -1.15 18.36
CA CYS A 71 -19.50 -0.92 18.32
C CYS A 71 -19.86 0.01 17.16
N TYR A 72 -19.18 1.15 17.05
CA TYR A 72 -19.41 2.09 15.96
C TYR A 72 -19.16 1.45 14.59
N ASP A 73 -18.06 0.71 14.43
CA ASP A 73 -17.69 0.10 13.16
C ASP A 73 -18.68 -0.98 12.70
N ILE A 74 -19.21 -1.79 13.64
CA ILE A 74 -20.19 -2.85 13.35
C ILE A 74 -21.55 -2.26 12.98
N PHE A 75 -21.99 -1.21 13.69
CA PHE A 75 -23.30 -0.60 13.48
C PHE A 75 -23.28 0.61 12.52
N ARG A 76 -22.12 0.91 11.91
CA ARG A 76 -22.00 2.00 10.94
C ARG A 76 -22.88 1.71 9.74
N MET A 77 -23.74 2.65 9.41
CA MET A 77 -24.68 2.52 8.30
C MET A 77 -24.81 3.82 7.53
N ASP A 78 -25.10 3.72 6.23
CA ASP A 78 -25.37 4.87 5.39
C ASP A 78 -26.58 5.65 5.91
N LYS A 79 -26.58 6.96 5.71
CA LYS A 79 -27.64 7.87 6.19
C LYS A 79 -29.05 7.42 5.77
N ILE A 80 -29.19 6.88 4.57
CA ILE A 80 -30.48 6.39 4.05
C ILE A 80 -30.93 5.16 4.83
N ILE A 81 -30.02 4.22 5.09
CA ILE A 81 -30.28 2.99 5.85
C ILE A 81 -30.60 3.33 7.30
N PHE A 82 -29.85 4.25 7.92
CA PHE A 82 -30.15 4.74 9.26
C PHE A 82 -31.56 5.31 9.37
N ARG A 83 -31.95 6.17 8.42
CA ARG A 83 -33.31 6.74 8.37
C ARG A 83 -34.37 5.67 8.20
N HIS A 84 -34.12 4.67 7.36
CA HIS A 84 -35.04 3.55 7.18
C HIS A 84 -35.19 2.75 8.48
N LEU A 85 -34.09 2.41 9.15
CA LEU A 85 -34.12 1.75 10.46
C LEU A 85 -34.93 2.56 11.47
N CYS A 86 -34.71 3.87 11.58
CA CYS A 86 -35.49 4.71 12.49
C CYS A 86 -36.99 4.69 12.19
N ASN A 87 -37.39 4.61 10.91
CA ASN A 87 -38.79 4.52 10.55
C ASN A 87 -39.40 3.16 10.90
N GLU A 88 -38.66 2.07 10.69
CA GLU A 88 -39.09 0.73 11.10
C GLU A 88 -39.23 0.63 12.63
N LEU A 89 -38.27 1.16 13.38
CA LEU A 89 -38.32 1.17 14.85
C LEU A 89 -39.50 1.98 15.41
N LYS A 90 -39.98 3.00 14.69
CA LYS A 90 -41.19 3.75 15.08
C LYS A 90 -42.49 3.00 14.81
N ARG A 91 -42.45 1.96 13.98
CA ARG A 91 -43.61 1.14 13.61
C ARG A 91 -43.83 -0.03 14.57
N LEU A 92 -42.81 -0.38 15.36
CA LEU A 92 -42.86 -1.34 16.47
C LEU A 92 -43.47 -0.68 17.71
#